data_AF-D9HYT6-F1
#
_entry.id   AF-D9HYT6-F1
#
_cell.length_a   1.000
_cell.length_b   1.000
_cell.length_c   1.000
_cell.angle_alpha   90.00
_cell.angle_beta   90.00
_cell.angle_gamma   90.00
#
_symmetry.space_group_name_H-M   'P 1'
#
loop_
_entity.id
_entity.type
_entity.pdbx_description
1 polymer ?
#
loop_
_entity_poly.entity_id
_entity_poly.type
_entity_poly.pdbx_seq_one_letter_code
_entity_poly.pdbx_strand_id
1 'polypeptide(L)'
;IKCKHVSPLQEQNKEVAIRIFQRCQFRSVEAVQEITEFAKNIPGFVNLDLNDQVTLLKYGVHEIIYTLLASLMNKDGVLISDGQGFMTREFLKSLRKP
;
A
#
# COMPACT_ATOMS: atom_id res chain seq x y z
N ILE A 1 -11.82 -38.16 3.68
CA ILE A 1 -11.15 -36.89 3.29
C ILE A 1 -12.22 -35.98 2.70
N LYS A 2 -12.62 -34.91 3.39
CA LYS A 2 -13.65 -33.97 2.90
C LYS A 2 -12.94 -32.95 2.00
N CYS A 3 -13.00 -33.13 0.69
CA CYS A 3 -12.58 -32.07 -0.25
C CYS A 3 -13.48 -30.87 0.01
N LYS A 4 -12.93 -29.81 0.63
CA LYS A 4 -13.64 -28.54 0.80
C LYS A 4 -13.89 -27.98 -0.60
N HIS A 5 -15.11 -28.14 -1.11
CA HIS A 5 -15.52 -27.53 -2.36
C HIS A 5 -15.47 -26.01 -2.17
N VAL A 6 -14.45 -25.37 -2.75
CA VAL A 6 -14.38 -23.91 -2.81
C VAL A 6 -15.50 -23.47 -3.75
N SER A 7 -16.33 -22.53 -3.32
CA SER A 7 -17.42 -22.00 -4.16
C SER A 7 -16.83 -21.09 -5.24
N PRO A 8 -17.41 -20.98 -6.45
CA PRO A 8 -16.92 -20.11 -7.53
C PRO A 8 -16.66 -18.64 -7.12
N LEU A 9 -17.53 -18.08 -6.27
CA LEU A 9 -17.38 -16.72 -5.72
C LEU A 9 -16.10 -16.56 -4.86
N GLN A 10 -15.68 -17.61 -4.18
CA GLN A 10 -14.47 -17.62 -3.36
C GLN A 10 -13.19 -17.68 -4.19
N GLU A 11 -13.24 -18.34 -5.36
CA GLU A 11 -12.14 -18.35 -6.34
C GLU A 11 -11.97 -16.95 -6.94
N GLN A 12 -13.08 -16.30 -7.30
CA GLN A 12 -13.11 -14.93 -7.81
C GLN A 12 -12.58 -13.91 -6.79
N ASN A 13 -12.99 -14.00 -5.52
CA ASN A 13 -12.48 -13.11 -4.47
C ASN A 13 -10.97 -13.26 -4.24
N LYS A 14 -10.44 -14.47 -4.36
CA LYS A 14 -9.00 -14.72 -4.25
C LYS A 14 -8.24 -14.04 -5.39
N GLU A 15 -8.73 -14.16 -6.61
CA GLU A 15 -8.13 -13.52 -7.79
C GLU A 15 -8.20 -11.98 -7.68
N VAL A 16 -9.33 -11.43 -7.22
CA VAL A 16 -9.46 -9.99 -6.95
C VAL A 16 -8.49 -9.53 -5.86
N ALA A 17 -8.36 -10.30 -4.78
CA ALA A 17 -7.42 -9.99 -3.69
C ALA A 17 -5.97 -9.96 -4.19
N ILE A 18 -5.57 -10.92 -5.03
CA ILE A 18 -4.23 -10.96 -5.63
C ILE A 18 -3.99 -9.71 -6.49
N ARG A 19 -4.96 -9.33 -7.34
CA ARG A 19 -4.84 -8.14 -8.18
C ARG A 19 -4.73 -6.86 -7.39
N ILE A 20 -5.53 -6.71 -6.33
CA ILE A 20 -5.46 -5.55 -5.43
C ILE A 20 -4.11 -5.52 -4.72
N PHE A 21 -3.64 -6.65 -4.19
CA PHE A 21 -2.33 -6.75 -3.53
C PHE A 21 -1.18 -6.37 -4.47
N GLN A 22 -1.17 -6.89 -5.70
CA GLN A 22 -0.18 -6.55 -6.71
C GLN A 22 -0.21 -5.06 -7.03
N ARG A 23 -1.40 -4.47 -7.22
CA ARG A 23 -1.53 -3.02 -7.46
C ARG A 23 -1.04 -2.19 -6.30
N CYS A 24 -1.33 -2.59 -5.06
CA CYS A 24 -0.78 -1.94 -3.87
C CYS A 24 0.76 -1.99 -3.89
N GLN A 25 1.37 -3.13 -4.24
CA GLN A 25 2.83 -3.22 -4.33
C GLN A 25 3.42 -2.28 -5.38
N PHE A 26 2.83 -2.22 -6.59
CA PHE A 26 3.28 -1.28 -7.61
C PHE A 26 3.20 0.18 -7.14
N ARG A 27 2.09 0.58 -6.51
CA ARG A 27 1.94 1.93 -5.94
C ARG A 27 2.93 2.20 -4.80
N SER A 28 3.25 1.20 -3.98
CA SER A 28 4.28 1.37 -2.94
C SER A 28 5.66 1.63 -3.53
N VAL A 29 6.00 1.02 -4.67
CA VAL A 29 7.28 1.28 -5.37
C VAL A 29 7.32 2.72 -5.88
N GLU A 30 6.24 3.19 -6.50
CA GLU A 30 6.10 4.59 -6.94
C GLU A 30 6.26 5.56 -5.74
N ALA A 31 5.57 5.28 -4.63
CA ALA A 31 5.66 6.11 -3.43
C ALA A 31 7.08 6.14 -2.82
N VAL A 32 7.83 5.03 -2.86
CA VAL A 32 9.24 5.02 -2.40
C VAL A 32 10.09 5.96 -3.25
N GLN A 33 9.86 6.04 -4.56
CA GLN A 33 10.57 6.97 -5.44
C GLN A 33 10.21 8.42 -5.09
N GLU A 34 8.92 8.73 -4.95
CA GLU A 34 8.44 10.07 -4.58
C GLU A 34 9.00 10.52 -3.22
N ILE A 35 8.99 9.64 -2.21
CA ILE A 35 9.52 9.91 -0.87
C ILE A 35 11.04 10.11 -0.92
N THR A 36 11.75 9.35 -1.76
CA THR A 36 13.20 9.51 -1.93
C THR A 36 13.53 10.87 -2.54
N GLU A 37 12.80 11.29 -3.58
CA GLU A 37 12.97 12.63 -4.16
C GLU A 37 12.59 13.73 -3.16
N PHE A 38 11.52 13.54 -2.38
CA PHE A 38 11.18 14.46 -1.30
C PHE A 38 12.31 14.56 -0.26
N ALA A 39 12.89 13.44 0.18
CA ALA A 39 13.95 13.42 1.17
C ALA A 39 15.20 14.19 0.72
N LYS A 40 15.55 14.13 -0.57
CA LYS A 40 16.67 14.90 -1.13
C LYS A 40 16.49 16.41 -1.00
N ASN A 41 15.24 16.89 -0.90
CA ASN A 41 14.93 18.31 -0.74
C ASN A 41 14.96 18.76 0.74
N ILE A 42 15.14 17.84 1.70
CA ILE A 42 15.26 18.18 3.12
C ILE A 42 16.67 18.75 3.38
N PRO A 43 16.80 19.98 3.92
CA PRO A 43 18.10 20.57 4.22
C PRO A 43 18.97 19.65 5.09
N GLY A 44 20.18 19.37 4.62
CA GLY A 44 21.14 18.51 5.31
C GLY A 44 21.02 17.01 5.02
N PHE A 45 19.90 16.52 4.45
CA PHE A 45 19.73 15.09 4.19
C PHE A 45 20.75 14.56 3.18
N VAL A 46 20.93 15.25 2.05
CA VAL A 46 21.91 14.87 1.01
C VAL A 46 23.36 15.00 1.45
N ASN A 47 23.62 15.68 2.58
CA ASN A 47 24.96 15.84 3.16
C ASN A 47 25.34 14.71 4.12
N LEU A 48 24.41 13.80 4.44
CA LEU A 48 24.67 12.60 5.24
C LEU A 48 25.46 11.56 4.42
N ASP A 49 26.08 10.59 5.09
CA ASP A 49 26.67 9.44 4.42
C ASP A 49 25.62 8.71 3.56
N LEU A 50 26.02 8.19 2.41
CA LEU A 50 25.11 7.51 1.50
C LEU A 50 24.43 6.29 2.16
N ASN A 51 25.15 5.56 3.03
CA ASN A 51 24.57 4.43 3.76
C ASN A 51 23.55 4.88 4.79
N ASP A 52 23.76 6.03 5.42
CA ASP A 52 22.81 6.61 6.37
C ASP A 52 21.54 7.08 5.63
N GLN A 53 21.68 7.73 4.48
CA GLN A 53 20.53 8.10 3.64
C GLN A 53 19.70 6.86 3.23
N VAL A 54 20.36 5.79 2.78
CA VAL A 54 19.71 4.52 2.42
C VAL A 54 19.05 3.87 3.64
N THR A 55 19.72 3.91 4.80
CA THR A 55 19.20 3.34 6.05
C THR A 55 17.95 4.08 6.52
N LEU A 56 18.00 5.42 6.54
CA LEU A 56 16.86 6.26 6.90
C LEU A 56 15.66 6.00 5.99
N LEU A 57 15.87 5.94 4.67
CA LEU A 57 14.80 5.64 3.72
C LEU A 57 14.28 4.21 3.90
N LYS A 58 15.15 3.21 4.01
CA LYS A 58 14.78 1.80 4.19
C LYS A 58 13.83 1.58 5.38
N TYR A 59 14.09 2.26 6.50
CA TYR A 59 13.27 2.13 7.70
C TYR A 59 12.10 3.13 7.76
N GLY A 60 12.22 4.33 7.17
CA GLY A 60 11.21 5.39 7.27
C GLY A 60 10.12 5.38 6.20
N VAL A 61 10.38 4.84 4.99
CA VAL A 61 9.42 4.97 3.87
C VAL A 61 8.04 4.41 4.16
N HIS A 62 7.93 3.28 4.86
CA HIS A 62 6.63 2.67 5.16
C HIS A 62 5.83 3.49 6.17
N GLU A 63 6.49 4.11 7.16
CA GLU A 63 5.83 5.01 8.12
C GLU A 63 5.24 6.22 7.41
N ILE A 64 6.00 6.79 6.46
CA ILE A 64 5.54 7.90 5.63
C ILE A 64 4.37 7.47 4.73
N ILE A 65 4.47 6.31 4.07
CA ILE A 65 3.38 5.76 3.25
C ILE A 65 2.09 5.62 4.06
N TYR A 66 2.15 5.02 5.26
CA TYR A 66 0.95 4.85 6.09
C TYR A 66 0.40 6.18 6.64
N THR A 67 1.27 7.14 6.92
CA THR A 67 0.87 8.49 7.32
C THR A 67 0.12 9.21 6.19
N LEU A 68 0.64 9.14 4.96
CA LEU A 68 -0.01 9.70 3.79
C LEU A 68 -1.31 8.97 3.45
N LEU A 69 -1.31 7.63 3.54
CA LEU A 69 -2.49 6.81 3.31
C LEU A 69 -3.63 7.18 4.26
N ALA A 70 -3.34 7.50 5.53
CA ALA A 70 -4.34 7.92 6.50
C ALA A 70 -5.10 9.17 6.05
N SER A 71 -4.46 10.09 5.31
CA SER A 71 -5.12 11.28 4.75
C SER A 71 -6.14 10.95 3.64
N LEU A 72 -6.04 9.76 3.04
CA LEU A 72 -6.94 9.24 2.00
C LEU A 72 -8.04 8.34 2.58
N MET A 73 -8.04 8.11 3.89
CA MET A 73 -8.93 7.18 4.56
C MET A 73 -9.98 7.89 5.41
N ASN A 74 -11.14 7.25 5.51
CA ASN A 74 -12.12 7.52 6.55
C ASN A 74 -12.58 6.21 7.19
N LYS A 75 -13.57 6.26 8.08
CA LYS A 75 -14.11 5.07 8.76
C LYS A 75 -14.68 4.01 7.81
N ASP A 76 -15.12 4.43 6.62
CA ASP A 76 -15.86 3.62 5.66
C ASP A 76 -15.00 3.08 4.52
N GLY A 77 -13.79 3.60 4.30
CA GLY A 77 -12.93 3.18 3.20
C GLY A 77 -11.75 4.10 2.90
N VAL A 78 -11.20 3.94 1.70
CA VAL A 78 -10.00 4.63 1.21
C VAL A 78 -10.19 5.13 -0.22
N LEU A 79 -9.71 6.33 -0.51
CA LEU A 79 -9.62 6.87 -1.87
C LEU A 79 -8.50 6.15 -2.64
N ILE A 80 -8.77 5.84 -3.89
CA ILE A 80 -7.84 5.16 -4.81
C ILE A 80 -7.76 5.92 -6.14
N SER A 81 -6.73 5.62 -6.95
CA SER A 81 -6.56 6.19 -8.29
C SER A 81 -6.63 7.72 -8.29
N ASP A 82 -5.86 8.35 -7.40
CA ASP A 82 -5.79 9.81 -7.25
C ASP A 82 -7.16 10.46 -7.01
N GLY A 83 -8.01 9.80 -6.22
CA GLY A 83 -9.34 10.27 -5.84
C GLY A 83 -10.45 9.88 -6.83
N GLN A 84 -10.14 9.19 -7.93
CA GLN A 84 -11.13 8.77 -8.93
C GLN A 84 -11.99 7.58 -8.46
N GLY A 85 -11.58 6.88 -7.40
CA GLY A 85 -12.35 5.77 -6.84
C GLY A 85 -12.36 5.78 -5.32
N PHE A 86 -13.37 5.13 -4.75
CA PHE A 86 -13.46 4.88 -3.31
C PHE A 86 -13.65 3.38 -3.07
N MET A 87 -12.70 2.77 -2.38
CA MET A 87 -12.74 1.37 -2.01
C MET A 87 -13.21 1.23 -0.56
N THR A 88 -14.33 0.54 -0.33
CA THR A 88 -14.89 0.44 1.01
C THR A 88 -14.08 -0.51 1.90
N ARG A 89 -14.04 -0.19 3.20
CA ARG A 89 -13.39 -0.99 4.23
C ARG A 89 -14.00 -2.38 4.33
N GLU A 90 -15.33 -2.48 4.21
CA GLU A 90 -16.05 -3.75 4.25
C GLU A 90 -15.76 -4.61 3.01
N PHE A 91 -15.61 -4.00 1.83
CA PHE A 91 -15.15 -4.72 0.65
C PHE A 91 -13.75 -5.30 0.86
N LEU A 92 -12.78 -4.48 1.29
CA LEU A 92 -11.42 -4.92 1.59
C LEU A 92 -11.37 -6.05 2.63
N LYS A 93 -12.20 -5.98 3.68
CA LYS A 93 -12.31 -7.05 4.67
C LYS A 93 -12.86 -8.35 4.07
N SER A 94 -13.81 -8.27 3.13
CA SER A 94 -14.41 -9.46 2.52
C SER A 94 -13.45 -10.24 1.62
N LEU A 95 -12.36 -9.60 1.16
CA LEU A 95 -11.26 -10.24 0.42
C LEU A 95 -10.44 -11.19 1.31
N ARG A 96 -10.40 -10.94 2.63
CA ARG A 96 -9.74 -11.82 3.59
C ARG A 96 -10.68 -12.97 3.92
N LYS A 97 -10.38 -14.18 3.44
CA LYS A 97 -10.96 -15.39 4.04
C LYS A 97 -10.41 -15.58 5.47
N PRO A 98 -11.16 -16.19 6.42
CA PRO A 98 -10.53 -16.93 7.50
C PRO A 98 -9.69 -18.10 6.97
#